data_AF-A0A0J9C531-F1
#
_entry.id   AF-A0A0J9C531-F1
#
_cell.length_a   1.000
_cell.length_b   1.000
_cell.length_c   1.000
_cell.angle_alpha   90.00
_cell.angle_beta   90.00
_cell.angle_gamma   90.00
#
_symmetry.space_group_name_H-M   'P 1'
#
loop_
_entity.id
_entity.type
_entity.pdbx_description
1 polymer ?
#
loop_
_entity_poly.entity_id
_entity_poly.type
_entity_poly.pdbx_seq_one_letter_code
_entity_poly.pdbx_strand_id
1 'polypeptide(L)'
;MKEQVFGPRRSRAARKPSVQCPKVIFYRCEVCGSICQRTGWAETESGISCCGEEMEVLVPVSSRDLGSAGSMSYRIVGGYNDNAVQVFFHMEKGYELEWLYLRTFTGGYMKYIMPGKRPPCVFALADEDAFSYCDESPCLECTFWCKRGFVVYGYVKGLGLVEMPLDQVSPYWQSGAKTKG
;
A
#
# COMPACT_ATOMS: atom_id res chain seq x y z
N MET A 1 28.77 20.90 10.02
CA MET A 1 28.03 19.84 9.31
C MET A 1 27.45 18.92 10.37
N LYS A 2 26.13 18.96 10.60
CA LYS A 2 25.52 18.06 11.60
C LYS A 2 25.71 16.62 11.10
N GLU A 3 26.35 15.79 11.91
CA GLU A 3 26.54 14.38 11.61
C GLU A 3 25.15 13.75 11.43
N GLN A 4 24.88 13.23 10.23
CA GLN A 4 23.62 12.54 9.98
C GLN A 4 23.66 11.20 10.72
N VAL A 5 22.92 11.12 11.84
CA VAL A 5 22.73 9.85 12.54
C VAL A 5 21.75 9.00 11.72
N PHE A 6 22.28 7.95 11.09
CA PHE A 6 21.47 6.97 10.36
C PHE A 6 20.76 6.06 11.36
N GLY A 7 19.44 6.11 11.38
CA GLY A 7 18.61 5.18 12.13
C GLY A 7 18.67 3.77 11.52
N PRO A 8 18.37 2.72 12.30
CA PRO A 8 18.47 1.33 11.84
C PRO A 8 17.51 0.98 10.70
N ARG A 9 16.46 1.78 10.49
CA ARG A 9 15.46 1.60 9.42
C ARG A 9 15.78 2.36 8.14
N ARG A 10 16.79 3.24 8.15
CA ARG A 10 17.07 4.13 7.02
C ARG A 10 17.62 3.35 5.85
N SER A 11 17.08 3.62 4.66
CA SER A 11 17.64 3.10 3.42
C SER A 11 19.07 3.58 3.20
N ARG A 12 19.96 2.67 2.77
CA ARG A 12 21.33 2.98 2.36
C ARG A 12 21.50 3.11 0.85
N ALA A 13 20.44 2.91 0.08
CA ALA A 13 20.49 2.98 -1.37
C ALA A 13 20.74 4.43 -1.83
N ALA A 14 21.65 4.63 -2.79
CA ALA A 14 21.93 5.95 -3.36
C ALA A 14 20.88 6.41 -4.38
N ARG A 15 20.11 5.46 -4.92
CA ARG A 15 19.06 5.68 -5.92
C ARG A 15 17.82 4.88 -5.55
N LYS A 16 16.68 5.31 -6.06
CA LYS A 16 15.40 4.61 -5.84
C LYS A 16 15.51 3.16 -6.31
N PRO A 17 15.18 2.17 -5.46
CA PRO A 17 15.10 0.77 -5.85
C PRO A 17 14.00 0.52 -6.89
N SER A 18 14.20 -0.48 -7.74
CA SER A 18 13.10 -1.05 -8.54
C SER A 18 12.23 -1.95 -7.68
N VAL A 19 10.96 -2.15 -8.08
CA VAL A 19 10.13 -3.19 -7.47
C VAL A 19 10.71 -4.53 -7.90
N GLN A 20 11.26 -5.28 -6.95
CA GLN A 20 11.84 -6.59 -7.19
C GLN A 20 10.80 -7.69 -6.95
N CYS A 21 9.94 -7.53 -5.95
CA CYS A 21 8.98 -8.58 -5.58
C CYS A 21 7.94 -8.86 -6.69
N PRO A 22 7.47 -10.13 -6.83
CA PRO A 22 6.45 -10.50 -7.80
C PRO A 22 5.14 -9.77 -7.55
N LYS A 23 4.28 -9.69 -8.57
CA LYS A 23 2.89 -9.26 -8.37
C LYS A 23 2.19 -10.28 -7.47
N VAL A 24 1.42 -9.79 -6.51
CA VAL A 24 0.61 -10.65 -5.64
C VAL A 24 -0.74 -10.86 -6.30
N ILE A 25 -1.15 -12.11 -6.42
CA ILE A 25 -2.48 -12.49 -6.90
C ILE A 25 -3.24 -13.07 -5.71
N PHE A 26 -4.46 -12.57 -5.49
CA PHE A 26 -5.35 -13.06 -4.45
C PHE A 26 -6.45 -13.91 -5.09
N TYR A 27 -6.76 -15.04 -4.46
CA TYR A 27 -7.78 -15.97 -4.88
C TYR A 27 -8.82 -16.11 -3.78
N ARG A 28 -10.10 -16.29 -4.13
CA ARG A 28 -11.19 -16.57 -3.19
C ARG A 28 -11.90 -17.85 -3.57
N CYS A 29 -12.17 -18.69 -2.59
CA CYS A 29 -13.08 -19.81 -2.76
C CYS A 29 -14.52 -19.32 -2.63
N GLU A 30 -15.35 -19.50 -3.66
CA GLU A 30 -16.76 -19.13 -3.63
C GLU A 30 -17.59 -19.93 -2.62
N VAL A 31 -17.16 -21.16 -2.30
CA VAL A 31 -17.89 -22.05 -1.40
C VAL A 31 -17.66 -21.70 0.07
N CYS A 32 -16.39 -21.57 0.49
CA CYS A 32 -16.05 -21.36 1.91
C CYS A 32 -15.53 -19.95 2.24
N GLY A 33 -15.33 -19.09 1.24
CA GLY A 33 -14.80 -17.73 1.42
C GLY A 33 -13.31 -17.66 1.74
N SER A 34 -12.59 -18.78 1.75
CA SER A 34 -11.14 -18.80 2.02
C SER A 34 -10.38 -17.98 0.98
N ILE A 35 -9.41 -17.19 1.44
CA ILE A 35 -8.55 -16.38 0.56
C ILE A 35 -7.13 -16.94 0.58
N CYS A 36 -6.55 -17.09 -0.61
CA CYS A 36 -5.16 -17.49 -0.78
C CYS A 36 -4.39 -16.39 -1.53
N GLN A 37 -3.12 -16.21 -1.18
CA GLN A 37 -2.21 -15.31 -1.88
C GLN A 37 -1.12 -16.10 -2.56
N ARG A 38 -0.79 -15.74 -3.80
CA ARG A 38 0.33 -16.31 -4.54
C ARG A 38 1.53 -15.38 -4.47
N THR A 39 2.64 -15.89 -3.95
CA THR A 39 3.90 -15.14 -3.73
C THR A 39 5.08 -15.68 -4.56
N GLY A 40 4.84 -16.71 -5.37
CA GLY A 40 5.86 -17.30 -6.24
C GLY A 40 6.22 -16.41 -7.43
N TRP A 41 7.45 -16.57 -7.93
CA TRP A 41 7.97 -15.87 -9.11
C TRP A 41 7.47 -16.43 -10.44
N ALA A 42 7.02 -17.69 -10.44
CA ALA A 42 6.49 -18.33 -11.63
C ALA A 42 5.14 -17.70 -11.98
N GLU A 43 4.99 -17.23 -13.22
CA GLU A 43 3.71 -16.77 -13.78
C GLU A 43 2.90 -17.94 -14.36
N THR A 44 3.00 -19.13 -13.77
CA THR A 44 2.21 -20.29 -14.23
C THR A 44 0.74 -20.11 -13.85
N GLU A 45 -0.14 -20.24 -14.83
CA GLU A 45 -1.61 -20.15 -14.72
C GLU A 45 -2.26 -21.31 -13.96
N SER A 46 -1.49 -22.15 -13.27
CA SER A 46 -2.03 -23.29 -12.55
C SER A 46 -3.02 -22.82 -11.49
N GLY A 47 -4.30 -23.10 -11.72
CA GLY A 47 -5.40 -22.78 -10.83
C GLY A 47 -5.19 -23.33 -9.43
N ILE A 48 -5.41 -22.50 -8.41
CA ILE A 48 -5.46 -22.95 -7.01
C ILE A 48 -6.87 -23.50 -6.77
N SER A 49 -7.01 -24.68 -6.17
CA SER A 49 -8.31 -25.27 -5.87
C SER A 49 -8.62 -25.29 -4.37
N CYS A 50 -9.90 -25.13 -4.04
CA CYS A 50 -10.45 -25.22 -2.69
C CYS A 50 -11.89 -25.73 -2.77
N CYS A 51 -12.32 -26.56 -1.80
CA CYS A 51 -13.66 -27.17 -1.81
C CYS A 51 -14.00 -28.00 -3.07
N GLY A 52 -12.98 -28.53 -3.75
CA GLY A 52 -13.15 -29.34 -4.97
C GLY A 52 -13.28 -28.53 -6.27
N GLU A 53 -13.23 -27.20 -6.19
CA GLU A 53 -13.37 -26.29 -7.33
C GLU A 53 -12.15 -25.35 -7.44
N GLU A 54 -11.93 -24.81 -8.63
CA GLU A 54 -10.92 -23.76 -8.84
C GLU A 54 -11.35 -22.45 -8.16
N MET A 55 -10.41 -21.79 -7.49
CA MET A 55 -10.68 -20.54 -6.79
C MET A 55 -10.74 -19.36 -7.77
N GLU A 56 -11.65 -18.42 -7.53
CA GLU A 56 -11.77 -17.17 -8.30
C GLU A 56 -10.53 -16.29 -8.08
N VAL A 57 -9.95 -15.75 -9.14
CA VAL A 57 -8.95 -14.67 -9.04
C VAL A 57 -9.65 -13.36 -8.70
N LEU A 58 -9.32 -12.77 -7.56
CA LEU A 58 -9.86 -11.48 -7.14
C LEU A 58 -9.27 -10.35 -7.99
N VAL A 59 -10.09 -9.75 -8.85
CA VAL A 59 -9.73 -8.55 -9.61
C VAL A 59 -9.95 -7.33 -8.73
N PRO A 60 -8.92 -6.51 -8.47
CA PRO A 60 -9.06 -5.36 -7.59
C PRO A 60 -9.88 -4.24 -8.25
N VAL A 61 -10.70 -3.57 -7.45
CA VAL A 61 -11.27 -2.27 -7.79
C VAL A 61 -10.36 -1.15 -7.28
N SER A 62 -10.27 -0.05 -8.03
CA SER A 62 -9.46 1.09 -7.62
C SER A 62 -10.06 1.77 -6.37
N SER A 63 -9.21 2.17 -5.42
CA SER A 63 -9.64 2.88 -4.21
C SER A 63 -10.27 4.24 -4.49
N ARG A 64 -10.09 4.78 -5.70
CA ARG A 64 -10.72 6.02 -6.17
C ARG A 64 -12.18 5.80 -6.59
N ASP A 65 -12.58 4.55 -6.78
CA ASP A 65 -13.87 4.15 -7.35
C ASP A 65 -14.74 3.37 -6.34
N LEU A 66 -14.48 3.54 -5.03
CA LEU A 66 -15.24 2.88 -3.96
C LEU A 66 -16.71 3.35 -3.87
N GLY A 67 -17.04 4.52 -4.41
CA GLY A 67 -18.40 5.04 -4.45
C GLY A 67 -19.06 5.07 -3.06
N SER A 68 -20.22 4.42 -2.94
CA SER A 68 -20.98 4.33 -1.68
C SER A 68 -20.47 3.26 -0.71
N ALA A 69 -19.44 2.49 -1.05
CA ALA A 69 -18.88 1.47 -0.15
C ALA A 69 -18.00 2.08 0.95
N GLY A 70 -17.39 3.25 0.71
CA GLY A 70 -16.53 3.93 1.67
C GLY A 70 -15.38 4.69 1.02
N SER A 71 -14.28 4.85 1.77
CA SER A 71 -13.08 5.53 1.29
C SER A 71 -11.80 4.89 1.85
N MET A 72 -10.71 4.99 1.07
CA MET A 72 -9.36 4.64 1.49
C MET A 72 -8.39 5.71 0.99
N SER A 73 -7.43 6.09 1.84
CA SER A 73 -6.36 7.01 1.51
C SER A 73 -5.09 6.64 2.26
N TYR A 74 -3.97 7.23 1.89
CA TYR A 74 -2.70 7.01 2.57
C TYR A 74 -1.97 8.31 2.87
N ARG A 75 -0.95 8.21 3.72
CA ARG A 75 0.05 9.25 3.95
C ARG A 75 1.41 8.60 4.19
N ILE A 76 2.46 9.17 3.60
CA ILE A 76 3.85 8.75 3.88
C ILE A 76 4.42 9.71 4.92
N VAL A 77 5.04 9.17 5.97
CA VAL A 77 5.56 9.94 7.12
C VAL A 77 6.94 9.43 7.55
N GLY A 78 7.60 10.16 8.44
CA GLY A 78 8.79 9.69 9.18
C GLY A 78 10.13 9.89 8.48
N GLY A 79 10.15 10.58 7.33
CA GLY A 79 11.39 11.03 6.68
C GLY A 79 12.37 9.88 6.41
N TYR A 80 13.65 10.11 6.66
CA TYR A 80 14.71 9.16 6.38
C TYR A 80 14.79 7.99 7.38
N ASN A 81 14.53 8.25 8.67
CA ASN A 81 14.86 7.30 9.75
C ASN A 81 13.65 6.50 10.26
N ASP A 82 12.43 7.02 10.11
CA ASP A 82 11.21 6.45 10.68
C ASP A 82 10.14 6.27 9.61
N ASN A 83 10.56 6.04 8.36
CA ASN A 83 9.69 6.03 7.20
C ASN A 83 8.53 5.03 7.37
N ALA A 84 7.31 5.48 7.12
CA ALA A 84 6.12 4.66 7.28
C ALA A 84 5.00 5.07 6.31
N VAL A 85 4.14 4.11 5.99
CA VAL A 85 2.87 4.34 5.28
C VAL A 85 1.74 4.23 6.28
N GLN A 86 0.98 5.31 6.44
CA GLN A 86 -0.28 5.32 7.17
C GLN A 86 -1.42 5.12 6.18
N VAL A 87 -2.28 4.14 6.42
CA VAL A 87 -3.49 3.87 5.62
C VAL A 87 -4.70 4.27 6.45
N PHE A 88 -5.49 5.19 5.91
CA PHE A 88 -6.77 5.63 6.46
C PHE A 88 -7.89 4.97 5.68
N PHE A 89 -8.95 4.58 6.38
CA PHE A 89 -10.08 3.89 5.79
C PHE A 89 -11.36 4.21 6.56
N HIS A 90 -12.47 4.21 5.84
CA HIS A 90 -13.84 4.28 6.36
C HIS A 90 -14.72 3.40 5.47
N MET A 91 -15.47 2.47 6.07
CA MET A 91 -16.36 1.55 5.35
C MET A 91 -17.80 1.83 5.76
N GLU A 92 -18.70 1.90 4.78
CA GLU A 92 -20.13 2.07 5.02
C GLU A 92 -20.78 0.78 5.51
N LYS A 93 -22.00 0.89 6.05
CA LYS A 93 -22.73 -0.27 6.59
C LYS A 93 -22.88 -1.37 5.52
N GLY A 94 -22.53 -2.60 5.90
CA GLY A 94 -22.54 -3.76 5.00
C GLY A 94 -21.18 -4.07 4.38
N TYR A 95 -20.21 -3.17 4.55
CA TYR A 95 -18.82 -3.35 4.13
C TYR A 95 -17.90 -3.45 5.35
N GLU A 96 -16.96 -4.40 5.33
CA GLU A 96 -16.00 -4.59 6.42
C GLU A 96 -14.61 -4.83 5.86
N LEU A 97 -13.66 -3.95 6.20
CA LEU A 97 -12.26 -4.13 5.84
C LEU A 97 -11.65 -5.19 6.77
N GLU A 98 -11.25 -6.34 6.23
CA GLU A 98 -10.73 -7.47 7.03
C GLU A 98 -9.22 -7.42 7.19
N TRP A 99 -8.51 -6.97 6.15
CA TRP A 99 -7.06 -6.87 6.15
C TRP A 99 -6.55 -5.87 5.12
N LEU A 100 -5.32 -5.42 5.35
CA LEU A 100 -4.53 -4.60 4.43
C LEU A 100 -3.22 -5.32 4.12
N TYR A 101 -2.86 -5.34 2.84
CA TYR A 101 -1.57 -5.82 2.36
C TYR A 101 -0.82 -4.67 1.67
N LEU A 102 0.36 -4.29 2.14
CA LEU A 102 1.22 -3.32 1.44
C LEU A 102 2.28 -4.08 0.65
N ARG A 103 2.25 -4.00 -0.68
CA ARG A 103 3.34 -4.44 -1.56
C ARG A 103 4.37 -3.33 -1.73
N THR A 104 5.66 -3.66 -1.64
CA THR A 104 6.77 -2.72 -1.63
C THR A 104 7.88 -3.09 -2.64
N PHE A 105 9.10 -2.58 -2.49
CA PHE A 105 10.19 -2.96 -3.40
C PHE A 105 10.63 -4.40 -3.14
N THR A 106 10.74 -4.77 -1.87
CA THR A 106 11.37 -6.04 -1.45
C THR A 106 10.36 -7.12 -1.09
N GLY A 107 9.09 -6.79 -0.86
CA GLY A 107 8.09 -7.81 -0.52
C GLY A 107 6.71 -7.24 -0.25
N GLY A 108 6.09 -7.72 0.83
CA GLY A 108 4.89 -7.08 1.35
C GLY A 108 4.59 -7.37 2.81
N TYR A 109 3.71 -6.55 3.34
CA TYR A 109 3.33 -6.52 4.75
C TYR A 109 1.83 -6.78 4.85
N MET A 110 1.42 -7.75 5.65
CA MET A 110 0.02 -8.04 5.91
C MET A 110 -0.38 -7.57 7.30
N LYS A 111 -1.54 -6.91 7.42
CA LYS A 111 -2.12 -6.52 8.70
C LYS A 111 -3.63 -6.78 8.69
N TYR A 112 -4.08 -7.63 9.60
CA TYR A 112 -5.50 -7.83 9.86
C TYR A 112 -6.09 -6.62 10.59
N ILE A 113 -7.32 -6.28 10.22
CA ILE A 113 -8.10 -5.20 10.81
C ILE A 113 -9.10 -5.85 11.77
N MET A 114 -8.76 -5.84 13.06
CA MET A 114 -9.64 -6.38 14.08
C MET A 114 -10.91 -5.52 14.23
N PRO A 115 -12.04 -6.11 14.65
CA PRO A 115 -13.25 -5.35 14.95
C PRO A 115 -12.97 -4.14 15.85
N GLY A 116 -13.46 -2.96 15.45
CA GLY A 116 -13.25 -1.70 16.18
C GLY A 116 -11.88 -1.02 15.97
N LYS A 117 -10.98 -1.60 15.16
CA LYS A 117 -9.71 -0.94 14.79
C LYS A 117 -10.00 0.36 14.05
N ARG A 118 -9.59 1.49 14.65
CA ARG A 118 -9.67 2.81 14.01
C ARG A 118 -8.45 3.07 13.13
N PRO A 119 -8.61 3.83 12.02
CA PRO A 119 -7.48 4.32 11.23
C PRO A 119 -6.60 5.29 12.04
N PRO A 120 -5.31 5.45 11.68
CA PRO A 120 -4.65 4.75 10.59
C PRO A 120 -4.16 3.34 10.95
N CYS A 121 -4.06 2.47 9.94
CA CYS A 121 -3.18 1.31 9.99
C CYS A 121 -1.79 1.73 9.51
N VAL A 122 -0.74 1.45 10.30
CA VAL A 122 0.62 1.96 10.01
C VAL A 122 1.53 0.80 9.60
N PHE A 123 2.20 0.94 8.46
CA PHE A 123 3.26 0.05 7.99
C PHE A 123 4.61 0.75 8.14
N ALA A 124 5.45 0.29 9.08
CA ALA A 124 6.82 0.77 9.19
C ALA A 124 7.65 0.19 8.05
N LEU A 125 8.47 1.03 7.42
CA LEU A 125 9.35 0.63 6.33
C LEU A 125 10.80 0.63 6.83
N ALA A 126 11.60 -0.27 6.27
CA ALA A 126 13.03 -0.39 6.55
C ALA A 126 13.81 -0.63 5.26
N ASP A 127 15.13 -0.47 5.31
CA ASP A 127 16.05 -0.78 4.21
C ASP A 127 15.62 -0.15 2.86
N GLU A 128 15.62 -0.91 1.76
CA GLU A 128 15.20 -0.43 0.43
C GLU A 128 13.79 0.14 0.46
N ASP A 129 12.88 -0.44 1.25
CA ASP A 129 11.50 0.04 1.33
C ASP A 129 11.39 1.40 2.01
N ALA A 130 12.33 1.75 2.90
CA ALA A 130 12.38 3.05 3.55
C ALA A 130 12.96 4.16 2.65
N PHE A 131 13.37 3.87 1.42
CA PHE A 131 14.02 4.85 0.53
C PHE A 131 13.22 6.15 0.36
N SER A 132 13.86 7.29 0.61
CA SER A 132 13.33 8.63 0.35
C SER A 132 14.45 9.59 -0.06
N TYR A 133 14.14 10.53 -0.96
CA TYR A 133 15.10 11.57 -1.37
C TYR A 133 15.15 12.76 -0.38
N CYS A 134 14.08 13.00 0.38
CA CYS A 134 13.98 14.06 1.38
C CYS A 134 13.55 13.52 2.75
N ASP A 135 13.69 14.37 3.77
CA ASP A 135 13.29 14.10 5.16
C ASP A 135 11.90 14.64 5.51
N GLU A 136 11.15 15.11 4.51
CA GLU A 136 9.83 15.72 4.72
C GLU A 136 8.86 14.73 5.38
N SER A 137 8.21 15.19 6.46
CA SER A 137 7.24 14.41 7.20
C SER A 137 6.07 15.31 7.64
N PRO A 138 4.88 15.18 7.03
CA PRO A 138 4.52 14.21 6.00
C PRO A 138 5.23 14.47 4.65
N CYS A 139 5.35 13.42 3.84
CA CYS A 139 5.85 13.51 2.47
C CYS A 139 5.02 14.53 1.67
N LEU A 140 5.70 15.38 0.90
CA LEU A 140 5.06 16.40 0.07
C LEU A 140 4.41 15.85 -1.20
N GLU A 141 4.50 14.53 -1.47
CA GLU A 141 3.99 13.92 -2.71
C GLU A 141 4.56 14.59 -3.97
N CYS A 142 5.88 14.84 -3.94
CA CYS A 142 6.61 15.48 -5.01
C CYS A 142 6.87 14.56 -6.21
N THR A 143 7.39 15.14 -7.30
CA THR A 143 7.69 14.42 -8.55
C THR A 143 8.79 13.36 -8.43
N PHE A 144 9.53 13.30 -7.32
CA PHE A 144 10.56 12.28 -7.10
C PHE A 144 10.00 10.88 -6.87
N TRP A 145 8.72 10.76 -6.49
CA TRP A 145 8.00 9.48 -6.44
C TRP A 145 8.72 8.36 -5.68
N CYS A 146 9.21 8.66 -4.48
CA CYS A 146 10.04 7.75 -3.68
C CYS A 146 9.39 6.37 -3.48
N LYS A 147 8.05 6.31 -3.36
CA LYS A 147 7.28 5.06 -3.13
C LYS A 147 6.50 4.56 -4.35
N ARG A 148 6.64 5.19 -5.53
CA ARG A 148 5.94 4.73 -6.74
C ARG A 148 6.32 3.28 -7.06
N GLY A 149 5.31 2.45 -7.27
CA GLY A 149 5.43 1.00 -7.40
C GLY A 149 4.90 0.25 -6.17
N PHE A 150 4.74 0.94 -5.03
CA PHE A 150 4.05 0.39 -3.87
C PHE A 150 2.55 0.40 -4.13
N VAL A 151 1.87 -0.61 -3.62
CA VAL A 151 0.42 -0.75 -3.72
C VAL A 151 -0.12 -1.27 -2.39
N VAL A 152 -1.11 -0.58 -1.84
CA VAL A 152 -1.91 -1.12 -0.74
C VAL A 152 -3.09 -1.87 -1.35
N TYR A 153 -3.25 -3.12 -0.98
CA TYR A 153 -4.46 -3.88 -1.21
C TYR A 153 -5.27 -3.94 0.09
N GLY A 154 -6.60 -3.90 -0.02
CA GLY A 154 -7.50 -4.16 1.10
C GLY A 154 -8.59 -5.11 0.67
N TYR A 155 -8.90 -6.11 1.49
CA TYR A 155 -10.07 -6.94 1.26
C TYR A 155 -11.23 -6.42 2.08
N VAL A 156 -12.28 -6.01 1.38
CA VAL A 156 -13.49 -5.46 1.95
C VAL A 156 -14.60 -6.48 1.73
N LYS A 157 -15.04 -7.14 2.79
CA LYS A 157 -16.20 -8.01 2.77
C LYS A 157 -17.41 -7.23 2.24
N GLY A 158 -18.14 -7.81 1.30
CA GLY A 158 -19.26 -7.15 0.60
C GLY A 158 -18.88 -6.40 -0.67
N LEU A 159 -17.58 -6.18 -0.94
CA LEU A 159 -17.08 -5.53 -2.16
C LEU A 159 -16.04 -6.39 -2.90
N GLY A 160 -15.10 -6.98 -2.18
CA GLY A 160 -13.97 -7.73 -2.73
C GLY A 160 -12.63 -7.02 -2.50
N LEU A 161 -11.70 -7.21 -3.43
CA LEU A 161 -10.34 -6.65 -3.34
C LEU A 161 -10.33 -5.20 -3.82
N VAL A 162 -9.68 -4.32 -3.06
CA VAL A 162 -9.44 -2.92 -3.39
C VAL A 162 -7.95 -2.72 -3.58
N GLU A 163 -7.52 -1.99 -4.61
CA GLU A 163 -6.14 -1.55 -4.78
C GLU A 163 -5.99 -0.03 -4.66
N MET A 164 -4.91 0.40 -4.01
CA MET A 164 -4.54 1.79 -3.82
C MET A 164 -3.03 1.95 -4.07
N PRO A 165 -2.64 2.30 -5.31
CA PRO A 165 -1.25 2.63 -5.64
C PRO A 165 -0.76 3.85 -4.86
N LEU A 166 0.50 3.85 -4.44
CA LEU A 166 1.16 5.02 -3.84
C LEU A 166 1.77 5.90 -4.94
N ASP A 167 0.90 6.56 -5.70
CA ASP A 167 1.23 7.32 -6.91
C ASP A 167 0.72 8.77 -6.92
N GLN A 168 0.17 9.24 -5.80
CA GLN A 168 -0.31 10.62 -5.67
C GLN A 168 0.81 11.63 -5.89
N VAL A 169 0.45 12.73 -6.53
CA VAL A 169 1.32 13.85 -6.82
C VAL A 169 0.61 15.13 -6.45
N SER A 170 1.14 15.85 -5.47
CA SER A 170 0.59 17.14 -5.06
C SER A 170 1.21 18.27 -5.88
N PRO A 171 0.43 19.21 -6.43
CA PRO A 171 0.94 20.37 -7.16
C PRO A 171 1.44 21.48 -6.23
N TYR A 172 1.91 21.18 -5.02
CA TYR A 172 2.24 22.20 -3.99
C TYR A 172 3.27 23.26 -4.46
N TRP A 173 4.10 22.96 -5.46
CA TRP A 173 4.99 23.94 -6.08
C TRP A 173 4.27 24.98 -6.96
N GLN A 174 3.04 24.73 -7.40
CA GLN A 174 2.21 25.67 -8.17
C GLN A 174 1.54 26.72 -7.28
N SER A 175 1.25 26.40 -6.00
CA SER A 175 0.67 27.35 -5.05
C SER A 175 1.62 28.47 -4.62
N GLY A 176 2.93 28.31 -4.82
CA GLY A 176 3.93 29.35 -4.53
C GLY A 176 4.06 30.44 -5.61
N ALA A 177 3.39 30.29 -6.76
CA ALA A 177 3.50 31.22 -7.89
C ALA A 177 2.47 32.38 -7.88
N LYS A 178 1.57 32.44 -6.89
CA LYS A 178 0.58 33.52 -6.76
C LYS A 178 0.72 34.28 -5.44
N THR A 179 1.80 35.03 -5.27
CA THR A 179 1.83 36.25 -4.41
C THR A 179 3.15 37.02 -4.60
N LYS A 180 3.32 37.63 -5.77
CA LYS A 180 4.06 38.90 -5.94
C LYS A 180 3.51 39.60 -7.18
N GLY A 181 2.73 40.65 -6.96
CA GLY A 181 2.07 41.45 -7.99
C GLY A 181 0.77 42.02 -7.45
#